data_AF-A0A538DDI0-F1
#
_entry.id   AF-A0A538DDI0-F1
#
_cell.length_a   1.000
_cell.length_b   1.000
_cell.length_c   1.000
_cell.angle_alpha   90.00
_cell.angle_beta   90.00
_cell.angle_gamma   90.00
#
_symmetry.space_group_name_H-M   'P 1'
#
loop_
_entity.id
_entity.type
_entity.pdbx_description
1 polymer ?
#
loop_
_entity_poly.entity_id
_entity_poly.type
_entity_poly.pdbx_seq_one_letter_code
_entity_poly.pdbx_strand_id
1 'polypeptide(L)'
;MSRSRRPPYGRVIRHPSGAVISVKVHSADVDGMYSLLESVLPQGAAVPPHIHHQEDEATYVLEGELSIKIGESTVQAQAGST
;
A
#
# COMPACT_ATOMS: atom_id res chain seq x y z
N MET A 1 14.50 12.30 15.20
CA MET A 1 13.20 12.81 15.71
C MET A 1 12.09 12.22 14.84
N SER A 2 11.42 11.16 15.31
CA SER A 2 10.35 10.51 14.56
C SER A 2 9.10 11.40 14.59
N ARG A 3 8.79 12.05 13.46
CA ARG A 3 7.52 12.75 13.31
C ARG A 3 6.45 11.68 13.15
N SER A 4 5.69 11.46 14.22
CA SER A 4 4.42 10.71 14.15
C SER A 4 3.51 11.42 13.14
N ARG A 5 3.49 10.90 11.90
CA ARG A 5 2.47 11.27 10.91
C ARG A 5 1.18 10.60 11.37
N ARG A 6 0.37 11.30 12.17
CA ARG A 6 -1.04 10.91 12.35
C ARG A 6 -1.67 10.85 10.96
N PRO A 7 -2.31 9.75 10.54
CA PRO A 7 -2.94 9.72 9.23
C PRO A 7 -4.15 10.66 9.28
N PRO A 8 -4.22 11.68 8.42
CA PRO A 8 -5.43 12.46 8.30
C PRO A 8 -6.43 11.58 7.53
N TYR A 9 -7.57 11.29 8.14
CA TYR A 9 -8.72 10.58 7.55
C TYR A 9 -8.54 9.09 7.22
N GLY A 10 -9.64 8.33 7.38
CA GLY A 10 -9.77 6.94 6.96
C GLY A 10 -9.88 5.89 8.07
N ARG A 11 -10.40 4.71 7.73
CA ARG A 11 -10.42 3.53 8.63
C ARG A 11 -9.02 2.93 8.69
N VAL A 12 -8.48 2.73 9.90
CA VAL A 12 -7.16 2.12 10.10
C VAL A 12 -7.30 0.62 10.36
N ILE A 13 -6.54 -0.18 9.63
CA ILE A 13 -6.39 -1.63 9.79
C ILE A 13 -4.97 -1.92 10.27
N ARG A 14 -4.86 -2.65 11.39
CA ARG A 14 -3.57 -3.13 11.92
C ARG A 14 -3.43 -4.61 11.59
N HIS A 15 -2.51 -4.95 10.70
CA HIS A 15 -2.33 -6.32 10.23
C HIS A 15 -1.37 -7.09 11.17
N PRO A 16 -1.56 -8.40 11.40
CA PRO A 16 -0.66 -9.21 12.22
C PRO A 16 0.81 -9.20 11.79
N SER A 17 1.11 -8.88 10.53
CA SER A 17 2.49 -8.69 10.05
C SER A 17 3.18 -7.42 10.58
N GLY A 18 2.47 -6.58 11.33
CA GLY A 18 2.93 -5.26 11.77
C GLY A 18 2.66 -4.14 10.76
N ALA A 19 2.15 -4.47 9.56
CA ALA A 19 1.71 -3.46 8.60
C ALA A 19 0.52 -2.66 9.16
N VAL A 20 0.53 -1.35 8.88
CA VAL A 20 -0.57 -0.45 9.21
C VAL A 20 -1.12 0.11 7.90
N ILE A 21 -2.41 -0.13 7.65
CA ILE A 21 -3.08 0.27 6.42
C ILE A 21 -4.16 1.30 6.80
N SER A 22 -4.11 2.46 6.17
CA SER A 22 -5.15 3.48 6.28
C SER A 22 -5.99 3.48 5.01
N VAL A 23 -7.27 3.13 5.11
CA VAL A 23 -8.23 3.20 4.01
C VAL A 23 -8.66 4.65 3.86
N LYS A 24 -8.09 5.36 2.87
CA LYS A 24 -8.39 6.76 2.58
C LYS A 24 -9.69 6.93 1.83
N VAL A 25 -9.95 6.02 0.89
CA VAL A 25 -11.22 5.91 0.15
C VAL A 25 -11.59 4.44 0.15
N HIS A 26 -12.76 4.12 0.70
CA HIS A 26 -13.34 2.79 0.57
C HIS A 26 -14.19 2.75 -0.70
N SER A 27 -14.19 1.63 -1.43
CA SER A 27 -14.91 1.53 -2.72
C SER A 27 -16.39 1.87 -2.62
N ALA A 28 -17.05 1.49 -1.52
CA ALA A 28 -18.45 1.82 -1.27
C ALA A 28 -18.74 3.34 -1.17
N ASP A 29 -17.73 4.16 -0.87
CA ASP A 29 -17.89 5.62 -0.78
C ASP A 29 -17.85 6.29 -2.16
N VAL A 30 -17.45 5.54 -3.20
CA VAL A 30 -17.26 6.01 -4.58
C VAL A 30 -17.88 5.03 -5.58
N ASP A 31 -19.01 4.43 -5.24
CA ASP A 31 -19.80 3.53 -6.10
C ASP A 31 -18.99 2.42 -6.78
N GLY A 32 -17.98 1.90 -6.09
CA GLY A 32 -17.14 0.81 -6.60
C GLY A 32 -16.05 1.23 -7.59
N MET A 33 -15.86 2.53 -7.84
CA MET A 33 -14.91 3.00 -8.87
C MET A 33 -13.45 2.68 -8.55
N TYR A 34 -13.02 2.86 -7.29
CA TYR A 34 -11.65 2.55 -6.84
C TYR A 34 -11.58 2.47 -5.31
N SER A 35 -10.44 2.03 -4.78
CA SER A 35 -10.06 2.23 -3.37
C SER A 35 -8.70 2.91 -3.30
N LEU A 36 -8.47 3.71 -2.26
CA LEU A 36 -7.18 4.34 -2.00
C LEU A 36 -6.68 3.94 -0.62
N LEU A 37 -5.52 3.31 -0.59
CA LEU A 37 -4.89 2.81 0.63
C LEU A 37 -3.53 3.50 0.82
N GLU A 38 -3.23 3.89 2.05
CA GLU A 38 -1.88 4.27 2.48
C GLU A 38 -1.36 3.21 3.45
N SER A 39 -0.31 2.49 3.05
CA SER A 39 0.26 1.39 3.81
C SER A 39 1.66 1.73 4.32
N VAL A 40 1.89 1.50 5.62
CA VAL A 40 3.23 1.52 6.22
C VAL A 40 3.61 0.07 6.53
N LEU A 41 4.64 -0.40 5.85
CA LEU A 41 5.13 -1.78 5.96
C LEU A 41 6.40 -1.81 6.83
N PRO A 42 6.52 -2.73 7.80
CA PRO A 42 7.80 -2.95 8.48
C PRO A 42 8.81 -3.57 7.51
N GLN A 43 10.10 -3.38 7.78
CA GLN A 43 11.16 -3.99 6.98
C GLN A 43 11.00 -5.52 6.95
N GLY A 44 11.11 -6.11 5.76
CA GLY A 44 10.94 -7.55 5.56
C GLY A 44 9.49 -8.02 5.53
N ALA A 45 8.50 -7.13 5.71
CA ALA A 45 7.13 -7.46 5.38
C ALA A 45 7.02 -7.83 3.89
N ALA A 46 6.29 -8.91 3.63
CA ALA A 46 6.03 -9.38 2.28
C ALA A 46 4.56 -9.71 2.13
N VAL A 47 4.05 -9.51 0.92
CA VAL A 47 2.76 -10.04 0.50
C VAL A 47 3.04 -11.25 -0.39
N PRO A 48 2.39 -12.40 -0.18
CA PRO A 48 2.53 -13.54 -1.08
C PRO A 48 2.23 -13.14 -2.53
N PRO A 49 2.91 -13.71 -3.53
CA PRO A 49 2.56 -13.47 -4.92
C PRO A 49 1.10 -13.84 -5.18
N HIS A 50 0.35 -12.93 -5.80
CA HIS A 50 -1.07 -13.09 -6.12
C HIS A 50 -1.43 -12.27 -7.36
N ILE A 51 -2.65 -12.47 -7.85
CA ILE A 51 -3.21 -11.78 -9.02
C ILE A 51 -4.57 -11.21 -8.63
N HIS A 52 -4.85 -9.99 -9.09
CA HIS A 52 -6.17 -9.38 -9.05
C HIS A 52 -6.81 -9.62 -10.42
N HIS A 53 -7.99 -10.21 -10.44
CA HIS A 53 -8.65 -10.60 -11.69
C HIS A 53 -9.57 -9.51 -12.25
N GLN A 54 -10.00 -8.57 -11.42
CA GLN A 54 -10.98 -7.54 -11.78
C GLN A 54 -10.43 -6.12 -11.57
N GLU A 55 -9.26 -6.01 -10.96
CA GLU A 55 -8.68 -4.75 -10.51
C GLU A 55 -7.28 -4.58 -11.09
N ASP A 56 -7.00 -3.37 -11.56
CA ASP A 56 -5.63 -2.90 -11.75
C ASP A 56 -5.11 -2.34 -10.41
N GLU A 57 -3.87 -2.67 -10.06
CA GLU A 57 -3.20 -2.15 -8.86
C GLU A 57 -2.05 -1.22 -9.26
N ALA A 58 -2.06 0.01 -8.74
CA ALA A 58 -0.97 0.97 -8.88
C ALA A 58 -0.39 1.29 -7.50
N THR A 59 0.94 1.34 -7.40
CA THR A 59 1.64 1.66 -6.16
C THR A 59 2.46 2.92 -6.34
N TYR A 60 2.36 3.86 -5.40
CA TYR A 60 3.23 5.02 -5.33
C TYR A 60 4.01 5.02 -4.02
N VAL A 61 5.34 5.08 -4.09
CA VAL A 61 6.18 5.04 -2.90
C VAL A 61 6.30 6.44 -2.31
N LEU A 62 5.75 6.64 -1.11
CA LEU A 62 5.83 7.93 -0.40
C LEU A 62 7.17 8.14 0.30
N GLU A 63 7.71 7.10 0.93
CA GLU A 63 8.95 7.12 1.71
C GLU A 63 9.52 5.70 1.77
N GLY A 64 10.85 5.57 1.84
CA GLY A 64 11.53 4.27 1.88
C GLY A 64 11.73 3.64 0.49
N GLU A 65 11.84 2.31 0.48
CA GLU A 65 12.08 1.51 -0.72
C GLU A 65 11.23 0.23 -0.67
N LEU A 66 10.68 -0.19 -1.80
CA LEU A 66 9.94 -1.43 -1.98
C LEU A 66 10.54 -2.25 -3.11
N SER A 67 10.75 -3.54 -2.86
CA SER A 67 11.02 -4.53 -3.90
C SER A 67 9.71 -5.13 -4.38
N ILE A 68 9.30 -4.82 -5.61
CA ILE A 68 8.01 -5.24 -6.17
C ILE A 68 8.25 -6.28 -7.26
N LYS A 69 7.61 -7.45 -7.14
CA LYS A 69 7.66 -8.50 -8.16
C LYS A 69 6.46 -8.38 -9.10
N ILE A 70 6.72 -8.21 -10.40
CA ILE A 70 5.72 -8.09 -11.46
C ILE A 70 6.02 -9.16 -12.51
N GLY A 71 5.19 -10.21 -12.53
CA GLY A 71 5.46 -11.40 -13.33
C GLY A 71 6.81 -12.02 -12.97
N GLU A 72 7.72 -12.09 -13.93
CA GLU A 72 9.09 -12.61 -13.75
C GLU A 72 10.10 -11.53 -13.33
N SER A 73 9.72 -10.25 -13.40
CA SER A 73 10.60 -9.13 -13.10
C SER A 73 10.47 -8.67 -11.65
N THR A 74 11.56 -8.14 -11.10
CA THR A 74 11.57 -7.46 -9.80
C THR A 74 12.08 -6.05 -9.98
N VAL A 75 11.32 -5.08 -9.47
CA VAL A 75 11.63 -3.65 -9.53
C VAL A 75 11.96 -3.15 -8.12
N GLN A 76 13.03 -2.39 -7.97
CA GLN A 76 13.29 -1.61 -6.75
C GLN A 76 12.70 -0.22 -6.92
N ALA A 77 11.64 0.06 -6.17
CA ALA A 77 10.89 1.30 -6.22
C ALA A 77 11.27 2.17 -5.01
N GLN A 78 11.83 3.34 -5.27
CA GLN A 78 12.16 4.33 -4.25
C GLN A 78 11.08 5.40 -4.16
N ALA A 79 11.11 6.24 -3.12
CA ALA A 79 10.19 7.37 -2.97
C ALA A 79 10.04 8.18 -4.27
N GLY A 80 8.81 8.39 -4.71
CA GLY A 80 8.48 9.04 -5.98
C GLY A 80 8.25 8.09 -7.16
N SER A 81 8.52 6.80 -7.02
CA SER A 81 8.26 5.79 -8.07
C SER A 81 6.78 5.45 -8.14
N THR A 82 6.30 5.18 -9.35
CA THR A 82 4.97 4.69 -9.70
C THR A 82 5.08 3.50 -10.65
#